data_AF-A0A5C7BWC0-F1
#
_entry.id   AF-A0A5C7BWC0-F1
#
_cell.length_a   1.000
_cell.length_b   1.000
_cell.length_c   1.000
_cell.angle_alpha   90.00
_cell.angle_beta   90.00
_cell.angle_gamma   90.00
#
_symmetry.space_group_name_H-M   'P 1'
#
loop_
_entity.id
_entity.type
_entity.pdbx_description
1 polymer ?
#
loop_
_entity_poly.entity_id
_entity_poly.type
_entity_poly.pdbx_seq_one_letter_code
_entity_poly.pdbx_strand_id
1 'polypeptide(L)'
;MSSQALVELVLKNLDCSQKALAERLGISPAQVSKWKKGEYMSDDMEKKMRELSGINTLDPDLVLLVGSSEQAMKWEKVIQYIAETALENAETGYETEPLTDPDGLLCAETLRTLNEMGITIPKEFPTELDVDFSDPDEDMDWDMVEENPYFSLISQIYRALNDVYG
;
A
#
# COMPACT_ATOMS: atom_id res chain seq x y z
N MET A 1 -5.58 -5.34 -9.99
CA MET A 1 -5.87 -3.92 -9.73
C MET A 1 -7.35 -3.64 -9.90
N SER A 2 -8.01 -3.12 -8.88
CA SER A 2 -9.47 -3.00 -8.84
C SER A 2 -9.98 -1.69 -9.46
N SER A 3 -10.70 -1.80 -10.58
CA SER A 3 -11.44 -0.66 -11.17
C SER A 3 -12.49 -0.11 -10.20
N GLN A 4 -13.01 -0.95 -9.30
CA GLN A 4 -13.91 -0.54 -8.24
C GLN A 4 -13.21 0.37 -7.23
N ALA A 5 -12.02 0.00 -6.76
CA ALA A 5 -11.29 0.77 -5.76
C ALA A 5 -10.95 2.18 -6.26
N LEU A 6 -10.52 2.30 -7.52
CA LEU A 6 -10.29 3.58 -8.17
C LEU A 6 -11.54 4.46 -8.20
N VAL A 7 -12.69 3.89 -8.55
CA VAL A 7 -13.95 4.65 -8.56
C VAL A 7 -14.30 5.14 -7.16
N GLU A 8 -14.16 4.30 -6.15
CA GLU A 8 -14.45 4.67 -4.76
C GLU A 8 -13.53 5.80 -4.26
N LEU A 9 -12.23 5.72 -4.55
CA LEU A 9 -11.27 6.77 -4.20
C LEU A 9 -11.59 8.11 -4.85
N VAL A 10 -11.89 8.12 -6.15
CA VAL A 10 -12.20 9.36 -6.87
C VAL A 10 -13.47 10.00 -6.32
N LEU A 11 -14.51 9.22 -6.03
CA LEU A 11 -15.75 9.74 -5.46
C LEU A 11 -15.52 10.33 -4.06
N LYS A 12 -14.71 9.66 -3.23
CA LYS A 12 -14.38 10.12 -1.87
C LYS A 12 -13.52 11.39 -1.89
N ASN A 13 -12.48 11.45 -2.73
CA ASN A 13 -11.54 12.56 -2.76
C ASN A 13 -12.12 13.82 -3.40
N LEU A 14 -12.96 13.68 -4.42
CA LEU A 14 -13.61 14.81 -5.08
C LEU A 14 -14.95 15.23 -4.44
N ASP A 15 -15.39 14.52 -3.39
CA ASP A 15 -16.71 14.65 -2.77
C ASP A 15 -17.84 14.78 -3.82
N CYS A 16 -17.76 13.95 -4.86
CA CYS A 16 -18.61 14.09 -6.04
C CYS A 16 -19.48 12.85 -6.27
N SER A 17 -20.62 13.06 -6.94
CA SER A 17 -21.51 11.96 -7.31
C SER A 17 -21.01 11.23 -8.55
N GLN A 18 -21.46 9.97 -8.74
CA GLN A 18 -21.17 9.21 -9.97
C GLN A 18 -21.58 9.95 -11.25
N LYS A 19 -22.66 10.75 -11.19
CA LYS A 19 -23.12 11.56 -12.31
C LYS A 19 -22.13 12.68 -12.62
N ALA A 20 -21.67 13.39 -11.60
CA ALA A 20 -20.67 14.45 -11.75
C ALA A 20 -19.32 13.89 -12.25
N LEU A 21 -18.92 12.72 -11.76
CA LEU A 21 -17.72 12.02 -12.25
C LEU A 21 -17.86 11.62 -13.73
N ALA A 22 -19.01 11.07 -14.13
CA ALA A 22 -19.28 10.70 -15.51
C ALA A 22 -19.25 11.92 -16.46
N GLU A 23 -19.85 13.03 -16.04
CA GLU A 23 -19.80 14.30 -16.78
C GLU A 23 -18.37 14.81 -16.93
N ARG A 24 -17.55 14.74 -15.87
CA ARG A 24 -16.14 15.17 -15.89
C ARG A 24 -15.26 14.32 -16.80
N LEU A 25 -15.55 13.02 -16.89
CA LEU A 25 -14.84 12.07 -17.76
C LEU A 25 -15.41 12.02 -19.19
N GLY A 26 -16.54 12.69 -19.45
CA GLY A 26 -17.22 12.65 -20.75
C GLY A 26 -17.83 11.29 -21.09
N ILE A 27 -18.19 10.49 -20.09
CA ILE A 27 -18.74 9.14 -20.23
C ILE A 27 -20.17 9.04 -19.69
N SER A 28 -20.84 7.91 -19.92
CA SER A 28 -22.15 7.66 -19.33
C SER A 28 -22.06 7.28 -17.84
N PRO A 29 -23.01 7.70 -16.98
CA PRO A 29 -23.08 7.24 -15.58
C PRO A 29 -23.20 5.71 -15.44
N ALA A 30 -23.76 5.05 -16.45
CA ALA A 30 -23.82 3.58 -16.51
C ALA A 30 -22.41 2.97 -16.59
N GLN A 31 -21.47 3.60 -17.28
CA GLN A 31 -20.09 3.14 -17.36
C GLN A 31 -19.38 3.20 -16.00
N VAL A 32 -19.60 4.27 -15.22
CA VAL A 32 -19.10 4.39 -13.84
C VAL A 32 -19.68 3.28 -12.96
N SER A 33 -20.97 2.97 -13.14
CA SER A 33 -21.63 1.88 -12.40
C SER A 33 -21.05 0.50 -12.75
N LYS A 34 -20.62 0.30 -13.99
CA LYS A 34 -19.96 -0.92 -14.45
C LYS A 34 -18.58 -1.10 -13.82
N TRP A 35 -17.76 -0.04 -13.83
CA TRP A 35 -16.45 -0.06 -13.18
C TRP A 35 -16.55 -0.28 -11.68
N LYS A 36 -17.58 0.29 -11.02
CA LYS A 36 -17.85 0.01 -9.61
C LYS A 36 -18.19 -1.46 -9.32
N LYS A 37 -18.62 -2.23 -10.34
CA LYS A 37 -18.86 -3.67 -10.23
C LYS A 37 -17.64 -4.52 -10.63
N GLY A 38 -16.49 -3.90 -10.86
CA GLY A 38 -15.28 -4.59 -11.29
C GLY A 38 -15.22 -4.90 -12.78
N GLU A 39 -16.05 -4.28 -13.62
CA GLU A 39 -15.86 -4.39 -15.08
C GLU A 39 -14.53 -3.74 -15.50
N TYR A 40 -13.99 -4.24 -16.62
CA TYR A 40 -12.77 -3.75 -17.23
C TYR A 40 -12.83 -2.23 -17.49
N MET A 41 -11.75 -1.56 -17.12
CA MET A 41 -11.48 -0.16 -17.39
C MET A 41 -10.26 -0.10 -18.32
N SER A 42 -10.35 0.68 -19.40
CA SER A 42 -9.21 0.87 -20.29
C SER A 42 -8.10 1.67 -19.60
N ASP A 43 -6.84 1.41 -19.96
CA ASP A 43 -5.66 2.05 -19.39
C ASP A 43 -5.72 3.59 -19.43
N ASP A 44 -6.24 4.16 -20.54
CA ASP A 44 -6.45 5.62 -20.67
C ASP A 44 -7.40 6.20 -19.61
N MET A 45 -8.42 5.43 -19.22
CA MET A 45 -9.38 5.84 -18.19
C MET A 45 -8.79 5.61 -16.80
N GLU A 46 -8.05 4.53 -16.61
CA GLU A 46 -7.34 4.25 -15.37
C GLU A 46 -6.38 5.40 -15.04
N LYS A 47 -5.58 5.82 -16.02
CA LYS A 47 -4.64 6.94 -15.86
C LYS A 47 -5.36 8.23 -15.45
N LYS A 48 -6.48 8.57 -16.11
CA LYS A 48 -7.29 9.73 -15.73
C LYS A 48 -7.86 9.61 -14.31
N MET A 49 -8.29 8.42 -13.91
CA MET A 49 -8.83 8.17 -12.56
C MET A 49 -7.75 8.32 -11.49
N ARG A 50 -6.53 7.85 -11.78
CA ARG A 50 -5.35 8.03 -10.90
C ARG A 50 -4.98 9.49 -10.73
N GLU A 51 -4.97 10.25 -11.82
CA GLU A 51 -4.74 11.70 -11.78
C GLU A 51 -5.83 12.41 -10.96
N LEU A 52 -7.11 12.03 -11.13
CA LEU A 52 -8.23 12.63 -10.39
C LEU A 52 -8.25 12.27 -8.90
N SER A 53 -7.79 11.07 -8.54
CA SER A 53 -7.73 10.62 -7.15
C SER A 53 -6.46 11.09 -6.43
N GLY A 54 -5.43 11.52 -7.16
CA GLY A 54 -4.17 11.96 -6.56
C GLY A 54 -3.30 10.83 -5.99
N ILE A 55 -3.60 9.58 -6.33
CA ILE A 55 -2.84 8.42 -5.84
C ILE A 55 -1.65 8.05 -6.75
N ASN A 56 -1.53 8.69 -7.92
CA ASN A 56 -0.45 8.44 -8.88
C ASN A 56 -0.27 6.95 -9.18
N THR A 57 0.89 6.38 -8.83
CA THR A 57 1.28 4.98 -9.05
C THR A 57 0.87 4.04 -7.92
N LEU A 58 0.38 4.56 -6.78
CA LEU A 58 0.00 3.74 -5.62
C LEU A 58 -1.11 2.75 -5.97
N ASP A 59 -1.12 1.60 -5.29
CA ASP A 59 -2.20 0.62 -5.41
C ASP A 59 -3.52 1.21 -4.84
N PRO A 60 -4.59 1.32 -5.66
CA PRO A 60 -5.89 1.81 -5.21
C PRO A 60 -6.51 1.00 -4.07
N ASP A 61 -6.33 -0.32 -4.09
CA ASP A 61 -6.85 -1.23 -3.06
C ASP A 61 -6.10 -0.99 -1.73
N LEU A 62 -4.79 -0.76 -1.79
CA LEU A 62 -3.97 -0.40 -0.64
C LEU A 62 -4.43 0.92 -0.03
N VAL A 63 -4.62 1.98 -0.84
CA VAL A 63 -5.05 3.30 -0.36
C VAL A 63 -6.41 3.24 0.33
N LEU A 64 -7.33 2.39 -0.16
CA LEU A 64 -8.61 2.17 0.53
C LEU A 64 -8.46 1.42 1.85
N LEU A 65 -7.57 0.42 1.89
CA LEU A 65 -7.29 -0.38 3.08
C LEU A 65 -6.75 0.51 4.22
N VAL A 66 -5.74 1.33 3.93
CA VAL A 66 -5.05 2.17 4.93
C VAL A 66 -5.67 3.57 5.07
N GLY A 67 -6.68 3.90 4.27
CA GLY A 67 -7.55 5.07 4.44
C GLY A 67 -7.18 6.32 3.65
N SER A 68 -5.89 6.55 3.35
CA SER A 68 -5.41 7.66 2.52
C SER A 68 -4.09 7.34 1.81
N SER A 69 -3.73 8.13 0.80
CA SER A 69 -2.45 8.00 0.10
C SER A 69 -1.25 8.35 0.99
N GLU A 70 -1.44 9.28 1.93
CA GLU A 70 -0.44 9.63 2.93
C GLU A 70 -0.12 8.44 3.84
N GLN A 71 -1.16 7.75 4.34
CA GLN A 71 -0.94 6.54 5.15
C GLN A 71 -0.29 5.42 4.34
N ALA A 72 -0.65 5.27 3.06
CA ALA A 72 -0.02 4.28 2.18
C ALA A 72 1.48 4.53 2.02
N MET A 73 1.89 5.79 1.83
CA MET A 73 3.29 6.17 1.74
C MET A 73 4.06 5.92 3.04
N LYS A 74 3.44 6.14 4.22
CA LYS A 74 4.06 5.80 5.51
C LYS A 74 4.27 4.30 5.67
N TRP A 75 3.28 3.49 5.29
CA TRP A 75 3.40 2.04 5.28
C TRP A 75 4.48 1.54 4.31
N GLU A 76 4.58 2.14 3.13
CA GLU A 76 5.60 1.80 2.13
C GLU A 76 7.01 1.99 2.69
N LYS A 77 7.27 3.11 3.38
CA LYS A 77 8.56 3.38 4.04
C LYS A 77 8.91 2.33 5.09
N VAL A 78 7.99 2.01 6.01
CA VAL A 78 8.24 1.01 7.05
C VAL A 78 8.51 -0.36 6.44
N ILE A 79 7.69 -0.78 5.46
CA ILE A 79 7.83 -2.09 4.84
C ILE A 79 9.15 -2.18 4.08
N GLN A 80 9.53 -1.13 3.36
CA GLN A 80 10.82 -1.06 2.68
C GLN A 80 11.97 -1.16 3.67
N TYR A 81 11.93 -0.40 4.78
CA TYR A 81 12.95 -0.47 5.82
C TYR A 81 13.09 -1.88 6.42
N ILE A 82 11.97 -2.54 6.73
CA ILE A 82 11.98 -3.91 7.26
C ILE A 82 12.55 -4.89 6.22
N ALA A 83 12.21 -4.73 4.95
CA ALA A 83 12.70 -5.58 3.86
C ALA A 83 14.21 -5.44 3.66
N GLU A 84 14.71 -4.21 3.59
CA GLU A 84 16.15 -3.90 3.48
C GLU A 84 16.91 -4.46 4.69
N THR A 85 16.42 -4.22 5.90
CA THR A 85 17.01 -4.77 7.13
C THR A 85 17.02 -6.29 7.13
N ALA A 86 15.95 -6.94 6.64
CA ALA A 86 15.91 -8.39 6.54
C ALA A 86 16.95 -8.91 5.55
N LEU A 87 17.06 -8.30 4.36
CA LEU A 87 18.05 -8.65 3.33
C LEU A 87 19.49 -8.50 3.83
N GLU A 88 19.81 -7.40 4.51
CA GLU A 88 21.15 -7.16 5.08
C GLU A 88 21.54 -8.21 6.13
N ASN A 89 20.55 -8.72 6.87
CA ASN A 89 20.74 -9.74 7.90
C ASN A 89 20.60 -11.19 7.36
N ALA A 90 20.45 -11.39 6.06
CA ALA A 90 20.36 -12.73 5.48
C ALA A 90 21.72 -13.46 5.57
N GLU A 91 21.78 -14.56 6.31
CA GLU A 91 23.03 -15.32 6.51
C GLU A 91 23.31 -16.36 5.42
N THR A 92 22.35 -16.59 4.51
CA THR A 92 22.39 -17.66 3.50
C THR A 92 23.30 -17.33 2.31
N GLY A 93 23.61 -16.05 2.10
CA GLY A 93 24.37 -15.55 0.94
C GLY A 93 23.56 -15.53 -0.37
N TYR A 94 22.27 -15.85 -0.31
CA TYR A 94 21.32 -15.70 -1.43
C TYR A 94 20.49 -14.43 -1.26
N GLU A 95 20.15 -13.80 -2.38
CA GLU A 95 19.26 -12.65 -2.41
C GLU A 95 17.80 -13.13 -2.47
N THR A 96 17.02 -12.77 -1.45
CA THR A 96 15.57 -13.00 -1.43
C THR A 96 14.89 -11.97 -2.33
N GLU A 97 14.88 -12.23 -3.64
CA GLU A 97 14.34 -11.33 -4.67
C GLU A 97 12.99 -10.67 -4.31
N PRO A 98 11.99 -11.37 -3.71
CA PRO A 98 10.73 -10.70 -3.34
C PRO A 98 10.91 -9.50 -2.38
N LEU A 99 11.94 -9.49 -1.54
CA LEU A 99 12.21 -8.40 -0.59
C LEU A 99 12.93 -7.21 -1.24
N THR A 100 13.48 -7.35 -2.46
CA THR A 100 14.09 -6.22 -3.19
C THR A 100 13.05 -5.34 -3.88
N ASP A 101 11.77 -5.76 -3.83
CA ASP A 101 10.60 -5.08 -4.37
C ASP A 101 10.76 -4.53 -5.80
N PRO A 102 11.17 -5.37 -6.78
CA PRO A 102 11.49 -4.91 -8.13
C PRO A 102 10.30 -4.25 -8.85
N ASP A 103 9.08 -4.64 -8.49
CA ASP A 103 7.83 -4.15 -9.08
C ASP A 103 7.13 -3.06 -8.24
N GLY A 104 7.63 -2.74 -7.04
CA GLY A 104 7.00 -1.77 -6.13
C GLY A 104 5.66 -2.26 -5.55
N LEU A 105 5.50 -3.57 -5.37
CA LEU A 105 4.26 -4.22 -4.93
C LEU A 105 4.36 -4.81 -3.52
N LEU A 106 5.55 -4.89 -2.94
CA LEU A 106 5.79 -5.55 -1.65
C LEU A 106 4.88 -4.99 -0.55
N CYS A 107 4.76 -3.66 -0.46
CA CYS A 107 3.88 -3.01 0.52
C CYS A 107 2.42 -3.46 0.38
N ALA A 108 1.90 -3.43 -0.86
CA ALA A 108 0.51 -3.77 -1.13
C ALA A 108 0.23 -5.26 -0.86
N GLU A 109 1.11 -6.16 -1.30
CA GLU A 109 0.95 -7.60 -1.11
C GLU A 109 1.09 -8.00 0.36
N THR A 110 2.04 -7.40 1.10
CA THR A 110 2.22 -7.67 2.53
C THR A 110 0.98 -7.26 3.32
N LEU A 111 0.49 -6.02 3.16
CA LEU A 111 -0.69 -5.57 3.91
C LEU A 111 -1.97 -6.29 3.49
N ARG A 112 -2.11 -6.64 2.20
CA ARG A 112 -3.22 -7.47 1.72
C ARG A 112 -3.20 -8.84 2.36
N THR A 113 -2.03 -9.50 2.40
CA THR A 113 -1.85 -10.83 3.01
C THR A 113 -2.19 -10.79 4.49
N LEU A 114 -1.69 -9.81 5.24
CA LEU A 114 -2.03 -9.64 6.67
C LEU A 114 -3.54 -9.45 6.87
N ASN A 115 -4.17 -8.63 6.04
CA ASN A 115 -5.62 -8.42 6.08
C ASN A 115 -6.42 -9.70 5.78
N GLU A 116 -5.98 -10.50 4.80
CA GLU A 116 -6.56 -11.81 4.48
C GLU A 116 -6.37 -12.84 5.61
N MET A 117 -5.29 -12.73 6.38
CA MET A 117 -5.05 -13.51 7.59
C MET A 117 -5.93 -13.07 8.78
N GLY A 118 -6.74 -12.04 8.62
CA GLY A 118 -7.65 -11.52 9.65
C GLY A 118 -7.03 -10.46 10.56
N ILE A 119 -5.85 -9.95 10.21
CA ILE A 119 -5.21 -8.84 10.94
C ILE A 119 -5.85 -7.54 10.47
N THR A 120 -6.37 -6.76 11.40
CA THR A 120 -6.99 -5.46 11.07
C THR A 120 -5.89 -4.43 10.84
N ILE A 121 -5.75 -3.96 9.60
CA ILE A 121 -4.80 -2.88 9.28
C ILE A 121 -5.42 -1.53 9.68
N PRO A 122 -4.70 -0.70 10.46
CA PRO A 122 -5.25 0.55 10.94
C PRO A 122 -5.32 1.59 9.82
N LYS A 123 -6.42 2.35 9.81
CA LYS A 123 -6.62 3.48 8.87
C LYS A 123 -5.87 4.74 9.28
N GLU A 124 -5.46 4.81 10.53
CA GLU A 124 -4.53 5.82 11.02
C GLU A 124 -3.22 5.12 11.26
N PHE A 125 -2.15 5.63 10.67
CA PHE A 125 -0.84 5.02 10.79
C PHE A 125 -0.35 5.07 12.24
N PRO A 126 0.22 3.97 12.78
CA PRO A 126 0.69 3.92 14.15
C PRO A 126 1.74 5.01 14.39
N THR A 127 1.51 5.86 15.40
CA THR A 127 2.42 6.97 15.71
C THR A 127 3.79 6.49 16.15
N GLU A 128 3.86 5.29 16.73
CA GLU A 128 5.10 4.64 17.16
C GLU A 128 6.02 4.30 15.97
N LEU A 129 5.46 4.19 14.76
CA LEU A 129 6.19 3.89 13.53
C LEU A 129 6.43 5.13 12.67
N ASP A 130 5.92 6.30 13.08
CA ASP A 130 5.99 7.56 12.32
C ASP A 130 7.32 8.27 12.56
N VAL A 131 8.39 7.56 12.19
CA VAL A 131 9.79 7.95 12.34
C VAL A 131 10.47 7.96 10.97
N ASP A 132 11.49 8.77 10.80
CA ASP A 132 12.34 8.84 9.62
C ASP A 132 13.51 7.84 9.68
N PHE A 133 13.22 6.60 9.26
CA PHE A 133 14.23 5.53 9.14
C PHE A 133 15.46 5.87 8.27
N SER A 134 15.43 6.95 7.50
CA SER A 134 16.56 7.40 6.68
C SER A 134 17.48 8.41 7.37
N ASP A 135 17.04 9.01 8.49
CA ASP A 135 17.81 9.99 9.23
C ASP A 135 18.64 9.30 10.34
N PRO A 136 19.98 9.22 10.19
CA PRO A 136 20.85 8.61 11.19
C PRO A 136 20.93 9.41 12.50
N ASP A 137 20.49 10.67 12.50
CA ASP A 137 20.47 11.55 13.67
C ASP A 137 19.11 11.58 14.38
N GLU A 138 18.11 10.84 13.87
CA GLU A 138 16.80 10.74 14.53
C GLU A 138 16.92 9.91 15.82
N ASP A 139 16.50 10.51 16.93
CA ASP A 139 16.46 9.86 18.25
C ASP A 139 15.25 8.90 18.32
N MET A 140 15.41 7.74 17.70
CA MET A 140 14.39 6.71 17.58
C MET A 140 14.38 5.78 18.80
N ASP A 141 13.22 5.64 19.44
CA ASP A 141 12.99 4.65 20.47
C ASP A 141 12.79 3.26 19.82
N TRP A 142 13.90 2.57 19.58
CA TRP A 142 13.92 1.25 18.94
C TRP A 142 13.11 0.21 19.72
N ASP A 143 13.08 0.28 21.05
CA ASP A 143 12.27 -0.65 21.86
C ASP A 143 10.78 -0.46 21.53
N MET A 144 10.32 0.79 21.42
CA MET A 144 8.93 1.09 21.04
C MET A 144 8.60 0.63 19.61
N VAL A 145 9.52 0.81 18.65
CA VAL A 145 9.35 0.38 17.26
C VAL A 145 9.30 -1.15 17.17
N GLU A 146 10.23 -1.85 17.82
CA GLU A 146 10.30 -3.31 17.81
C GLU A 146 9.14 -3.97 18.57
N GLU A 147 8.62 -3.34 19.63
CA GLU A 147 7.43 -3.82 20.34
C GLU A 147 6.12 -3.60 19.57
N ASN A 148 6.13 -2.78 18.51
CA ASN A 148 4.95 -2.56 17.69
C ASN A 148 4.52 -3.89 17.02
N PRO A 149 3.23 -4.29 17.15
CA PRO A 149 2.77 -5.61 16.68
C PRO A 149 2.84 -5.78 15.16
N TYR A 150 2.73 -4.70 14.38
CA TYR A 150 2.83 -4.77 12.92
C TYR A 150 4.29 -4.88 12.48
N PHE A 151 5.16 -4.04 13.05
CA PHE A 151 6.59 -4.05 12.74
C PHE A 151 7.21 -5.41 13.09
N SER A 152 7.01 -5.86 14.33
CA SER A 152 7.51 -7.15 14.81
C SER A 152 7.03 -8.33 13.97
N LEU A 153 5.75 -8.35 13.60
CA LEU A 153 5.19 -9.43 12.79
C LEU A 153 5.75 -9.44 11.38
N ILE A 154 5.78 -8.29 10.69
CA ILE A 154 6.32 -8.19 9.32
C ILE A 154 7.82 -8.56 9.32
N SER A 155 8.57 -8.06 10.29
CA SER A 155 10.00 -8.40 10.46
C SER A 155 10.21 -9.90 10.65
N GLN A 156 9.39 -10.55 11.48
CA GLN A 156 9.44 -12.01 11.64
C GLN A 156 9.11 -12.77 10.35
N ILE A 157 8.10 -12.31 9.59
CA ILE A 157 7.72 -12.93 8.31
C ILE A 157 8.88 -12.81 7.31
N TYR A 158 9.50 -11.64 7.18
CA TYR A 158 10.58 -11.43 6.20
C TYR A 158 11.86 -12.17 6.59
N ARG A 159 12.21 -12.23 7.89
CA ARG A 159 13.31 -13.07 8.37
C ARG A 159 13.05 -14.55 8.07
N ALA A 160 11.85 -15.04 8.38
CA ALA A 160 11.48 -16.43 8.08
C ALA A 160 11.50 -16.70 6.57
N LEU A 161 11.18 -15.72 5.72
CA LEU A 161 11.29 -15.86 4.27
C LEU A 161 12.75 -16.04 3.83
N ASN A 162 13.68 -15.27 4.38
CA ASN A 162 15.12 -15.43 4.10
C ASN A 162 15.64 -16.83 4.44
N ASP A 163 15.20 -17.38 5.58
CA ASP A 163 15.60 -18.70 6.05
C ASP A 163 15.10 -19.85 5.16
N VAL A 164 14.04 -19.60 4.36
CA VAL A 164 13.44 -20.60 3.46
C VAL A 164 13.90 -20.41 2.01
N TYR A 165 14.17 -19.17 1.60
CA TYR A 165 14.54 -18.84 0.22
C TYR A 165 16.03 -19.09 -0.07
N GLY A 166 16.89 -18.91 0.94
CA GLY A 166 18.34 -19.13 0.84
C GLY A 166 18.84 -20.46 1.37
#